data_AF-A0A6N7HQL0-F1
#
_entry.id   AF-A0A6N7HQL0-F1
#
_cell.length_a   1.000
_cell.length_b   1.000
_cell.length_c   1.000
_cell.angle_alpha   90.00
_cell.angle_beta   90.00
_cell.angle_gamma   90.00
#
_symmetry.space_group_name_H-M   'P 1'
#
loop_
_entity.id
_entity.type
_entity.pdbx_description
1 polymer ?
#
loop_
_entity_poly.entity_id
_entity_poly.type
_entity_poly.pdbx_seq_one_letter_code
_entity_poly.pdbx_strand_id
1 'polypeptide(L)' 'MLVGYFETDDLDAALAGMAATDVNAWWQAEMTPFFEGLDGQPDEGIFAARRGFHLD' A
#
# COMPACT_ATOMS: atom_id res chain seq x y z
N MET A 1 -0.68 -11.79 8.69
CA MET A 1 -0.31 -10.42 9.11
C MET A 1 0.96 -10.03 8.37
N LEU A 2 0.90 -9.00 7.54
CA LEU A 2 2.04 -8.45 6.78
C LEU A 2 2.26 -7.00 7.22
N VAL A 3 3.52 -6.59 7.42
CA VAL A 3 3.88 -5.22 7.78
C VAL A 3 4.90 -4.70 6.78
N GLY A 4 4.55 -3.61 6.08
CA GLY A 4 5.46 -2.85 5.22
C GLY A 4 5.90 -1.55 5.90
N TYR A 5 7.09 -1.06 5.55
CA TYR A 5 7.58 0.26 5.96
C TYR A 5 8.02 1.04 4.72
N PHE A 6 7.61 2.29 4.64
CA PHE A 6 8.08 3.24 3.66
C PHE A 6 7.97 4.66 4.24
N GLU A 7 8.67 5.59 3.60
CA GLU A 7 8.59 7.02 3.90
C GLU A 7 7.99 7.71 2.69
N THR A 8 7.01 8.58 2.93
CA THR A 8 6.40 9.43 1.91
C THR A 8 6.01 10.74 2.56
N ASP A 9 6.05 11.82 1.78
CA ASP A 9 5.57 13.14 2.23
C ASP A 9 4.03 13.20 2.26
N ASP A 10 3.38 12.51 1.32
CA ASP A 10 1.93 12.46 1.18
C ASP A 10 1.51 11.07 0.68
N LEU A 11 0.69 10.36 1.48
CA LEU A 11 0.22 9.03 1.15
C LEU A 11 -0.83 9.04 0.02
N ASP A 12 -1.75 10.00 0.05
CA ASP A 12 -2.83 10.07 -0.93
C ASP A 12 -2.27 10.44 -2.31
N ALA A 13 -1.31 11.36 -2.37
CA ALA A 13 -0.61 11.70 -3.59
C ALA A 13 0.21 10.51 -4.15
N ALA A 14 0.85 9.74 -3.29
CA ALA A 14 1.60 8.54 -3.68
C ALA A 14 0.67 7.46 -4.25
N LEU A 15 -0.46 7.17 -3.57
CA LEU A 15 -1.48 6.23 -4.05
C LEU A 15 -2.04 6.67 -5.41
N ALA A 16 -2.41 7.94 -5.56
CA ALA A 16 -2.91 8.48 -6.83
C ALA A 16 -1.87 8.38 -7.96
N GLY A 17 -0.59 8.65 -7.66
CA GLY A 17 0.51 8.51 -8.60
C GLY A 17 0.71 7.07 -9.05
N MET A 18 0.66 6.10 -8.13
CA MET A 18 0.75 4.67 -8.46
C MET A 18 -0.44 4.22 -9.31
N ALA A 19 -1.66 4.60 -8.94
CA ALA A 19 -2.88 4.26 -9.67
C ALA A 19 -2.89 4.74 -11.14
N ALA A 20 -2.15 5.80 -11.47
CA ALA A 20 -2.02 6.31 -12.83
C ALA A 20 -1.09 5.48 -13.73
N THR A 21 -0.43 4.44 -13.21
CA THR A 21 0.54 3.62 -13.96
C THR A 21 -0.01 2.21 -14.24
N ASP A 22 0.14 1.76 -15.48
CA ASP A 22 -0.32 0.42 -15.90
C ASP A 22 0.37 -0.71 -15.11
N VAL A 23 1.60 -0.48 -14.66
CA VAL A 23 2.37 -1.43 -13.84
C VAL A 23 1.71 -1.65 -12.47
N ASN A 24 1.07 -0.64 -11.89
CA ASN A 24 0.36 -0.80 -10.62
C ASN A 24 -0.81 -1.76 -10.79
N ALA A 25 -1.64 -1.56 -11.82
CA ALA A 25 -2.77 -2.45 -12.10
C ALA A 25 -2.33 -3.91 -12.33
N TRP A 26 -1.24 -4.12 -13.06
CA TRP A 26 -0.68 -5.46 -13.24
C TRP A 26 -0.20 -6.06 -11.91
N TRP A 27 0.56 -5.30 -11.13
CA TRP A 27 1.07 -5.77 -9.83
C TRP A 27 -0.07 -6.11 -8.88
N GLN A 28 -1.11 -5.28 -8.77
CA GLN A 28 -2.26 -5.56 -7.92
C GLN A 28 -2.98 -6.86 -8.30
N ALA A 29 -3.18 -7.10 -9.60
CA ALA A 29 -3.83 -8.32 -10.09
C ALA A 29 -3.02 -9.59 -9.74
N GLU A 30 -1.70 -9.54 -9.93
CA GLU A 30 -0.81 -10.65 -9.61
C GLU A 30 -0.68 -10.88 -8.09
N MET A 31 -0.76 -9.81 -7.30
CA MET A 31 -0.58 -9.90 -5.86
C MET A 31 -1.86 -10.29 -5.11
N THR A 32 -3.03 -10.06 -5.69
CA THR A 32 -4.35 -10.35 -5.09
C THR A 32 -4.44 -11.73 -4.40
N PRO A 33 -3.96 -12.85 -5.00
CA PRO A 33 -4.07 -14.17 -4.37
C PRO A 33 -3.29 -14.35 -3.07
N PHE A 34 -2.32 -13.46 -2.77
CA PHE A 34 -1.48 -13.55 -1.58
C PHE A 34 -2.04 -12.76 -0.39
N PHE A 35 -3.12 -12.00 -0.59
CA PHE A 35 -3.77 -11.23 0.46
C PHE A 35 -5.11 -11.86 0.83
N GLU A 36 -5.34 -12.03 2.13
CA GLU A 36 -6.58 -12.59 2.67
C GLU A 36 -7.44 -11.48 3.27
N GLY A 37 -8.75 -11.48 2.96
CA GLY A 37 -9.74 -10.62 3.61
C GLY A 37 -9.67 -9.13 3.23
N LEU A 38 -9.16 -8.81 2.04
CA LEU A 38 -9.22 -7.46 1.50
C LEU A 38 -10.58 -7.20 0.82
N ASP A 39 -11.21 -6.07 1.17
CA ASP A 39 -12.23 -5.44 0.35
C ASP A 39 -11.52 -4.42 -0.57
N GLY A 40 -11.32 -4.77 -1.85
CA GLY A 40 -10.67 -3.89 -2.82
C GLY A 40 -9.26 -4.33 -3.24
N GLN A 41 -8.45 -3.39 -3.75
CA GLN A 41 -7.09 -3.65 -4.20
C GLN A 41 -6.09 -3.74 -3.02
N PRO A 42 -4.98 -4.48 -3.14
CA PRO A 42 -3.96 -4.56 -2.09
C PRO A 42 -3.36 -3.23 -1.59
N ASP A 43 -3.29 -2.18 -2.42
CA ASP A 43 -2.87 -0.83 -2.00
C ASP A 43 -3.95 -0.03 -1.26
N GLU A 44 -5.23 -0.31 -1.50
CA GLU A 44 -6.37 0.29 -0.77
C GLU A 44 -6.55 -0.29 0.64
N GLY A 45 -6.05 -1.51 0.87
CA GLY A 45 -6.09 -2.20 2.16
C GLY A 45 -5.02 -1.77 3.17
N ILE A 46 -4.19 -0.77 2.85
CA ILE A 46 -3.10 -0.32 3.73
C ILE A 46 -3.68 0.39 4.97
N PHE A 47 -3.51 -0.23 6.13
CA PHE A 47 -3.77 0.45 7.40
C PHE A 47 -2.49 1.10 7.94
N ALA A 48 -2.53 2.43 8.11
CA ALA A 48 -1.42 3.18 8.68
C ALA A 48 -1.29 2.89 10.19
N ALA A 49 -0.28 2.09 10.55
CA ALA A 49 0.05 1.85 11.95
C ALA A 49 0.57 3.15 12.62
N ARG A 50 0.10 3.44 13.84
CA ARG A 50 0.57 4.59 14.61
C ARG A 50 2.04 4.40 15.00
N ARG A 51 2.91 5.31 14.54
CA ARG A 51 4.32 5.37 14.96
C ARG A 51 4.42 5.70 16.45
N GLY A 52 5.05 4.82 17.24
CA GLY A 52 5.23 4.99 18.68
C GLY A 52 6.49 5.78 19.06
N PHE A 53 7.59 5.58 18.32
CA PHE A 53 8.85 6.31 18.48
C PHE A 53 9.69 6.23 17.19
N HIS A 54 10.68 7.11 17.04
CA HIS A 54 11.70 7.08 15.98
C HIS A 54 13.00 7.69 16.54
N LEU A 55 14.15 7.14 16.16
CA LEU A 55 15.48 7.62 16.52
C LEU A 55 16.31 7.64 15.24
N ASP A 56 17.03 8.75 15.03
CA ASP A 56 17.92 8.97 13.88
C ASP A 56 19.30 8.35 14.08
#